data_AF-A0A1W2CRS2-F1
#
_entry.id   AF-A0A1W2CRS2-F1
#
_cell.length_a   1.000
_cell.length_b   1.000
_cell.length_c   1.000
_cell.angle_alpha   90.00
_cell.angle_beta   90.00
_cell.angle_gamma   90.00
#
_symmetry.space_group_name_H-M   'P 1'
#
loop_
_entity.id
_entity.type
_entity.pdbx_description
1 polymer ?
#
loop_
_entity_poly.entity_id
_entity_poly.type
_entity_poly.pdbx_seq_one_letter_code
_entity_poly.pdbx_strand_id
1 'polypeptide(L)'
;MSSIPGIEQLSSRLSAAQIEKLSKAAERHKTQSNITFTILSVSDDYLEIETAQGETKSGKYATEATLIGRTKELFEKLCPGAEIRVSPASFAPAPASIVNTAWLERRMQEKGVRIKQIAFDTGIDRESISDWVTGKRSMSQIVKAMFYFYLSR
;
A
#
# COMPACT_ATOMS: atom_id res chain seq x y z
N MET A 1 3.95 -12.64 19.54
CA MET A 1 2.89 -11.89 18.83
C MET A 1 2.76 -12.47 17.44
N SER A 2 1.59 -12.96 17.08
CA SER A 2 1.29 -13.58 15.78
C SER A 2 1.47 -12.58 14.64
N SER A 3 2.11 -12.99 13.54
CA SER A 3 2.37 -12.15 12.36
C SER A 3 1.13 -11.92 11.48
N ILE A 4 0.06 -12.68 11.73
CA ILE A 4 -1.22 -12.66 11.01
C ILE A 4 -2.32 -12.31 12.02
N PRO A 5 -2.98 -11.14 11.90
CA PRO A 5 -4.15 -10.83 12.72
C PRO A 5 -5.30 -11.82 12.43
N GLY A 6 -6.01 -12.26 13.47
CA GLY A 6 -7.12 -13.21 13.36
C GLY A 6 -6.72 -14.68 13.27
N ILE A 7 -5.42 -15.01 13.34
CA ILE A 7 -4.93 -16.39 13.19
C ILE A 7 -5.46 -17.34 14.26
N GLU A 8 -5.81 -16.84 15.44
CA GLU A 8 -6.40 -17.61 16.53
C GLU A 8 -7.71 -18.29 16.14
N GLN A 9 -8.46 -17.72 15.17
CA GLN A 9 -9.69 -18.31 14.63
C GLN A 9 -9.44 -19.66 13.94
N LEU A 10 -8.20 -19.95 13.54
CA LEU A 10 -7.81 -21.21 12.91
C LEU A 10 -7.45 -22.31 13.92
N SER A 11 -7.41 -22.02 15.22
CA SER A 11 -7.01 -22.98 16.27
C SER A 11 -7.94 -24.19 16.37
N SER A 12 -9.18 -24.08 15.91
CA SER A 12 -10.13 -25.20 15.82
C SER A 12 -9.82 -26.18 14.69
N ARG A 13 -8.99 -25.78 13.70
CA ARG A 13 -8.69 -26.56 12.49
C ARG A 13 -7.24 -26.94 12.35
N LEU A 14 -6.36 -26.13 12.92
CA LEU A 14 -4.92 -26.26 12.78
C LEU A 14 -4.29 -26.50 14.14
N SER A 15 -3.35 -27.44 14.18
CA SER A 15 -2.47 -27.62 15.33
C SER A 15 -1.56 -26.40 15.53
N ALA A 16 -1.06 -26.21 16.76
CA ALA A 16 -0.11 -25.15 17.07
C ALA A 16 1.13 -25.16 16.14
N ALA A 17 1.62 -26.34 15.76
CA ALA A 17 2.74 -26.48 14.83
C ALA A 17 2.41 -25.98 13.41
N GLN A 18 1.17 -26.21 12.93
CA GLN A 18 0.71 -25.70 11.63
C GLN A 18 0.55 -24.17 11.67
N ILE A 19 0.00 -23.63 12.76
CA ILE A 19 -0.13 -22.18 12.99
C ILE A 19 1.25 -21.50 13.02
N GLU A 20 2.23 -22.12 13.67
CA GLU A 20 3.61 -21.60 13.71
C GLU A 20 4.25 -21.62 12.31
N LYS A 21 4.07 -22.72 11.56
CA LYS A 21 4.56 -22.83 10.18
C LYS A 21 3.94 -21.77 9.27
N LEU A 22 2.64 -21.53 9.39
CA LEU A 22 1.91 -20.50 8.66
C LEU A 22 2.42 -19.11 9.00
N SER A 23 2.61 -18.82 10.29
CA SER A 23 3.13 -17.52 10.78
C SER A 23 4.53 -17.24 10.22
N LYS A 24 5.41 -18.25 10.18
CA LYS A 24 6.76 -18.13 9.60
C LYS A 24 6.71 -17.88 8.09
N ALA A 25 5.82 -18.54 7.37
CA ALA A 25 5.66 -18.34 5.93
C ALA A 25 5.08 -16.95 5.61
N ALA A 26 4.09 -16.48 6.37
CA ALA A 26 3.58 -15.11 6.26
C ALA A 26 4.66 -14.06 6.53
N GLU A 27 5.53 -14.28 7.52
CA GLU A 27 6.64 -13.36 7.82
C GLU A 27 7.65 -13.27 6.66
N ARG A 28 7.87 -14.36 5.91
CA ARG A 28 8.69 -14.33 4.69
C ARG A 28 8.06 -13.44 3.62
N HIS A 29 6.74 -13.52 3.42
CA HIS A 29 6.03 -12.64 2.48
C HIS A 29 6.09 -11.17 2.90
N LYS A 30 5.96 -10.89 4.20
CA LYS A 30 6.10 -9.55 4.76
C LYS A 30 7.50 -8.96 4.53
N THR A 31 8.54 -9.72 4.85
CA THR A 31 9.93 -9.25 4.70
C THR A 31 10.37 -9.10 3.25
N GLN A 32 9.95 -9.99 2.34
CA GLN A 32 10.39 -9.99 0.94
C GLN A 32 9.58 -9.07 0.03
N SER A 33 8.28 -8.88 0.32
CA SER A 33 7.37 -8.18 -0.59
C SER A 33 6.41 -7.23 0.13
N ASN A 34 6.56 -7.04 1.44
CA ASN A 34 5.63 -6.27 2.28
C ASN A 34 4.17 -6.72 2.12
N ILE A 35 3.97 -8.03 1.96
CA ILE A 35 2.63 -8.63 1.89
C ILE A 35 2.21 -9.07 3.28
N THR A 36 1.00 -8.71 3.67
CA THR A 36 0.38 -9.10 4.94
C THR A 36 -0.92 -9.85 4.68
N PHE A 37 -1.25 -10.76 5.60
CA PHE A 37 -2.47 -11.53 5.58
C PHE A 37 -3.26 -11.25 6.86
N THR A 38 -4.57 -11.13 6.75
CA THR A 38 -5.48 -10.97 7.88
C THR A 38 -6.63 -11.95 7.73
N ILE A 39 -6.89 -12.75 8.78
CA ILE A 39 -8.05 -13.64 8.79
C ILE A 39 -9.27 -12.82 9.15
N LEU A 40 -10.20 -12.69 8.20
CA LEU A 40 -11.44 -11.94 8.40
C LEU A 40 -12.52 -12.82 9.02
N SER A 41 -12.70 -14.03 8.50
CA SER A 41 -13.71 -14.96 8.98
C SER A 41 -13.34 -16.41 8.68
N VAL A 42 -13.79 -17.33 9.54
CA VAL A 42 -13.61 -18.78 9.42
C VAL A 42 -14.96 -19.46 9.58
N SER A 43 -15.37 -20.28 8.62
CA SER A 43 -16.59 -21.10 8.66
C SER A 43 -16.31 -22.49 8.10
N ASP A 44 -17.16 -23.47 8.35
CA ASP A 44 -16.95 -24.88 7.91
C ASP A 44 -16.67 -25.00 6.41
N ASP A 45 -17.34 -24.17 5.61
CA ASP A 45 -17.22 -24.23 4.15
C ASP A 45 -16.19 -23.26 3.57
N TYR A 46 -15.85 -22.16 4.26
CA TYR A 46 -14.97 -21.14 3.69
C TYR A 46 -14.04 -20.47 4.70
N LEU A 47 -12.91 -19.98 4.19
CA LEU A 47 -11.94 -19.15 4.90
C LEU A 47 -11.78 -17.83 4.15
N GLU A 48 -12.09 -16.72 4.81
CA GLU A 48 -11.97 -15.39 4.23
C GLU A 48 -10.71 -14.68 4.73
N ILE A 49 -9.88 -14.25 3.79
CA ILE A 49 -8.55 -13.68 4.06
C ILE A 49 -8.40 -12.37 3.30
N GLU A 50 -8.13 -11.29 4.02
CA GLU A 50 -7.61 -10.09 3.40
C GLU A 50 -6.12 -10.25 3.14
N THR A 51 -5.69 -9.89 1.93
CA THR A 51 -4.27 -9.89 1.58
C THR A 51 -3.89 -8.53 1.03
N ALA A 52 -3.03 -7.82 1.75
CA ALA A 52 -2.60 -6.48 1.38
C ALA A 52 -1.11 -6.46 1.03
N GLN A 53 -0.71 -5.57 0.12
CA GLN A 53 0.69 -5.24 -0.08
C GLN A 53 0.95 -3.78 0.31
N GLY A 54 1.91 -3.57 1.20
CA GLY A 54 2.42 -2.25 1.53
C GLY A 54 3.49 -1.76 0.54
N GLU A 55 4.00 -0.56 0.78
CA GLU A 55 5.06 0.03 -0.06
C GLU A 55 6.32 -0.84 -0.08
N THR A 56 6.93 -1.02 -1.25
CA THR A 56 8.16 -1.79 -1.41
C THR A 56 9.31 -0.88 -1.87
N LYS A 57 10.52 -1.12 -1.37
CA LYS A 57 11.71 -0.33 -1.77
C LYS A 57 12.03 -0.45 -3.26
N SER A 58 11.63 -1.55 -3.90
CA SER A 58 11.85 -1.78 -5.32
C SER A 58 10.81 -1.11 -6.22
N GLY A 59 9.71 -0.59 -5.64
CA GLY A 59 8.56 -0.08 -6.39
C GLY A 59 7.82 -1.14 -7.22
N LYS A 60 8.12 -2.44 -6.99
CA LYS A 60 7.44 -3.54 -7.66
C LYS A 60 6.26 -4.00 -6.82
N TYR A 61 5.09 -4.02 -7.45
CA TYR A 61 3.83 -4.38 -6.81
C TYR A 61 3.21 -5.59 -7.48
N ALA A 62 2.65 -6.48 -6.67
CA ALA A 62 1.92 -7.65 -7.12
C ALA A 62 0.56 -7.21 -7.69
N THR A 63 0.13 -7.88 -8.75
CA THR A 63 -1.24 -7.76 -9.24
C THR A 63 -2.21 -8.42 -8.28
N GLU A 64 -3.48 -8.08 -8.40
CA GLU A 64 -4.57 -8.73 -7.65
C GLU A 64 -4.52 -10.26 -7.78
N ALA A 65 -4.42 -10.76 -9.02
CA ALA A 65 -4.29 -12.19 -9.30
C ALA A 65 -3.07 -12.83 -8.61
N THR A 66 -1.95 -12.10 -8.52
CA THR A 66 -0.75 -12.57 -7.83
C THR A 66 -0.97 -12.67 -6.32
N LEU A 67 -1.66 -11.69 -5.72
CA LEU A 67 -1.98 -11.72 -4.29
C LEU A 67 -2.93 -12.86 -3.97
N ILE A 68 -3.96 -13.06 -4.79
CA ILE A 68 -4.89 -14.19 -4.66
C ILE A 68 -4.12 -15.52 -4.74
N GLY A 69 -3.28 -15.70 -5.77
CA GLY A 69 -2.50 -16.92 -5.96
C GLY A 69 -1.60 -17.25 -4.76
N ARG A 70 -0.82 -16.28 -4.29
CA ARG A 70 0.08 -16.47 -3.12
C ARG A 70 -0.70 -16.82 -1.85
N THR A 71 -1.87 -16.24 -1.67
CA THR A 71 -2.73 -16.52 -0.51
C THR A 71 -3.27 -17.94 -0.57
N LYS A 72 -3.82 -18.35 -1.72
CA LYS A 72 -4.30 -19.72 -1.92
C LYS A 72 -3.18 -20.74 -1.72
N GLU A 73 -2.01 -20.54 -2.32
CA GLU A 73 -0.85 -21.43 -2.15
C GLU A 73 -0.42 -21.61 -0.68
N LEU A 74 -0.53 -20.54 0.11
CA LEU A 74 -0.14 -20.54 1.51
C LEU A 74 -1.16 -21.28 2.40
N PHE A 75 -2.46 -21.07 2.16
CA PHE A 75 -3.52 -21.52 3.05
C PHE A 75 -4.21 -22.83 2.61
N GLU A 76 -4.33 -23.12 1.30
CA GLU A 76 -5.04 -24.32 0.80
C GLU A 76 -4.42 -25.61 1.32
N LYS A 77 -3.08 -25.66 1.47
CA LYS A 77 -2.36 -26.84 1.98
C LYS A 77 -2.67 -27.14 3.44
N LEU A 78 -3.12 -26.15 4.21
CA LEU A 78 -3.40 -26.30 5.64
C LEU A 78 -4.89 -26.43 5.91
N CYS A 79 -5.74 -25.88 5.05
CA CYS A 79 -7.19 -25.92 5.17
C CYS A 79 -7.82 -26.68 3.98
N PRO A 80 -7.60 -28.00 3.85
CA PRO A 80 -8.17 -28.76 2.74
C PRO A 80 -9.70 -28.78 2.83
N GLY A 81 -10.38 -28.59 1.69
CA GLY A 81 -11.84 -28.67 1.58
C GLY A 81 -12.60 -27.37 1.88
N ALA A 82 -11.97 -26.37 2.50
CA ALA A 82 -12.57 -25.05 2.66
C ALA A 82 -12.32 -24.17 1.42
N GLU A 83 -13.35 -23.48 0.95
CA GLU A 83 -13.23 -22.46 -0.08
C GLU A 83 -12.41 -21.27 0.44
N ILE A 84 -11.26 -20.99 -0.17
CA ILE A 84 -10.46 -19.82 0.20
C ILE A 84 -10.93 -18.60 -0.59
N ARG A 85 -11.60 -17.69 0.12
CA ARG A 85 -12.04 -16.39 -0.38
C ARG A 85 -10.99 -15.35 -0.02
N VAL A 86 -10.44 -14.70 -1.04
CA VAL A 86 -9.36 -13.72 -0.86
C VAL A 86 -9.91 -12.35 -1.20
N SER A 87 -9.71 -11.40 -0.29
CA SER A 87 -9.97 -9.97 -0.47
C SER A 87 -8.63 -9.26 -0.69
N PRO A 88 -8.17 -9.12 -1.94
CA PRO A 88 -6.87 -8.52 -2.25
C PRO A 88 -6.91 -6.99 -2.19
N ALA A 89 -6.00 -6.40 -1.43
CA ALA A 89 -5.72 -4.97 -1.41
C ALA A 89 -4.37 -4.70 -2.07
N SER A 90 -4.39 -4.44 -3.37
CA SER A 90 -3.18 -4.08 -4.12
C SER A 90 -2.66 -2.71 -3.69
N PHE A 91 -1.33 -2.55 -3.70
CA PHE A 91 -0.73 -1.25 -3.42
C PHE A 91 -1.07 -0.27 -4.54
N ALA A 92 -1.80 0.79 -4.21
CA ALA A 92 -1.97 1.95 -5.06
C ALA A 92 -1.14 3.10 -4.48
N PRO A 93 -0.17 3.66 -5.22
CA PRO A 93 0.51 4.86 -4.76
C PRO A 93 -0.52 5.98 -4.57
N ALA A 94 -0.34 6.80 -3.54
CA ALA A 94 -1.18 7.98 -3.34
C ALA A 94 -1.19 8.82 -4.63
N PRO A 95 -2.33 9.41 -5.04
CA PRO A 95 -2.38 10.24 -6.25
C PRO A 95 -1.33 11.35 -6.26
N ALA A 96 -0.99 11.90 -5.09
CA ALA A 96 0.06 12.89 -4.91
C ALA A 96 1.48 12.37 -5.20
N SER A 97 1.71 11.06 -5.27
CA SER A 97 3.02 10.49 -5.57
C SER A 97 3.49 10.79 -7.00
N ILE A 98 2.59 11.15 -7.91
CA ILE A 98 2.94 11.62 -9.26
C ILE A 98 3.60 13.02 -9.26
N VAL A 99 3.51 13.75 -8.14
CA VAL A 99 4.05 15.10 -8.04
C VAL A 99 5.58 15.05 -7.98
N ASN A 100 6.17 15.53 -9.07
CA ASN A 100 7.59 15.83 -9.24
C ASN A 100 7.73 17.18 -9.96
N THR A 101 8.96 17.66 -10.15
CA THR A 101 9.23 18.97 -10.79
C THR A 101 8.60 19.08 -12.18
N ALA A 102 8.72 18.04 -13.02
CA ALA A 102 8.11 18.01 -14.35
C ALA A 102 6.57 18.07 -14.30
N TRP A 103 5.95 17.39 -13.34
CA TRP A 103 4.51 17.44 -13.13
C TRP A 103 4.08 18.85 -12.69
N LEU A 104 4.82 19.48 -11.77
CA LEU A 104 4.55 20.84 -11.31
C LEU A 104 4.64 21.84 -12.46
N GLU A 105 5.73 21.82 -13.22
CA GLU A 105 5.95 22.71 -14.35
C GLU A 105 4.79 22.63 -15.37
N ARG A 106 4.46 21.40 -15.79
CA ARG A 106 3.34 21.17 -16.71
C ARG A 106 2.03 21.68 -16.14
N ARG A 107 1.69 21.35 -14.90
CA ARG A 107 0.40 21.76 -14.29
C ARG A 107 0.31 23.26 -14.06
N MET A 108 1.41 23.89 -13.64
CA MET A 108 1.48 25.33 -13.46
C MET A 108 1.30 26.06 -14.80
N GLN A 109 1.91 25.54 -15.87
CA GLN A 109 1.73 26.06 -17.22
C GLN A 109 0.28 25.89 -17.71
N GLU A 110 -0.28 24.68 -17.59
CA GLU A 110 -1.67 24.38 -17.98
C GLU A 110 -2.69 25.31 -17.30
N LYS A 111 -2.43 25.67 -16.03
CA LYS A 111 -3.35 26.49 -15.22
C LYS A 111 -2.98 27.98 -15.16
N GLY A 112 -1.89 28.39 -15.79
CA GLY A 112 -1.37 29.76 -15.68
C GLY A 112 -0.99 30.17 -14.25
N VAL A 113 -0.73 29.21 -13.37
CA VAL A 113 -0.39 29.45 -11.96
C VAL A 113 1.09 29.79 -11.83
N ARG A 114 1.40 30.86 -11.10
CA ARG A 114 2.79 31.28 -10.84
C ARG A 114 3.20 30.99 -9.39
N ILE A 115 4.49 30.82 -9.15
CA ILE A 115 5.09 30.63 -7.81
C ILE A 115 4.58 31.67 -6.80
N LYS A 116 4.50 32.94 -7.22
CA LYS A 116 4.01 34.05 -6.37
C LYS A 116 2.56 33.84 -5.91
N GLN A 117 1.71 33.30 -6.78
CA GLN A 117 0.31 33.03 -6.46
C GLN A 117 0.22 31.92 -5.42
N ILE A 118 0.94 30.81 -5.63
CA ILE A 118 0.96 29.68 -4.69
C ILE A 118 1.45 30.13 -3.32
N ALA A 119 2.52 30.92 -3.27
CA ALA A 119 3.06 31.47 -2.02
C ALA A 119 2.01 32.34 -1.28
N PHE A 120 1.28 33.18 -2.01
CA PHE A 120 0.21 34.01 -1.43
C PHE A 120 -0.96 33.16 -0.90
N ASP A 121 -1.45 32.20 -1.69
CA ASP A 121 -2.63 31.40 -1.35
C ASP A 121 -2.36 30.39 -0.23
N THR A 122 -1.13 29.89 -0.13
CA THR A 122 -0.74 28.88 0.89
C THR A 122 -0.12 29.50 2.14
N GLY A 123 0.30 30.78 2.09
CA GLY A 123 1.08 31.43 3.13
C GLY A 123 2.52 30.92 3.27
N ILE A 124 2.98 30.05 2.36
CA ILE A 124 4.35 29.55 2.33
C ILE A 124 5.24 30.58 1.64
N ASP A 125 6.47 30.74 2.14
CA ASP A 125 7.42 31.68 1.56
C ASP A 125 7.75 31.33 0.09
N ARG A 126 7.99 32.38 -0.71
CA ARG A 126 8.22 32.24 -2.14
C ARG A 126 9.47 31.41 -2.47
N GLU A 127 10.48 31.45 -1.60
CA GLU A 127 11.74 30.73 -1.81
C GLU A 127 11.52 29.22 -1.66
N SER A 128 10.79 28.78 -0.63
CA SER A 128 10.43 27.37 -0.43
C SER A 128 9.64 26.81 -1.62
N ILE A 129 8.63 27.54 -2.12
CA ILE A 129 7.88 27.13 -3.32
C ILE A 129 8.83 27.03 -4.53
N SER A 130 9.71 28.02 -4.71
CA SER A 130 10.68 28.02 -5.81
C SER A 130 11.65 26.85 -5.73
N ASP A 131 12.18 26.56 -4.55
CA ASP A 131 13.12 25.46 -4.33
C ASP A 131 12.48 24.09 -4.64
N TRP A 132 11.20 23.90 -4.33
CA TRP A 132 10.47 22.68 -4.68
C TRP A 132 10.16 22.59 -6.17
N VAL A 133 9.70 23.67 -6.80
CA VAL A 133 9.36 23.70 -8.24
C VAL A 133 10.60 23.48 -9.10
N THR A 134 11.73 24.06 -8.74
CA THR A 134 13.01 23.92 -9.46
C THR A 134 13.77 22.63 -9.12
N GLY A 135 13.35 21.90 -8.09
CA GLY A 135 14.02 20.69 -7.62
C GLY A 135 15.29 20.94 -6.79
N LYS A 136 15.59 22.19 -6.44
CA LYS A 136 16.68 22.55 -5.52
C LYS A 136 16.46 21.95 -4.12
N ARG A 137 15.21 21.75 -3.71
CA ARG A 137 14.83 21.04 -2.47
C ARG A 137 13.89 19.88 -2.80
N SER A 138 14.13 18.73 -2.18
CA SER A 138 13.21 17.58 -2.28
C SER A 138 11.86 17.88 -1.62
N MET A 139 10.79 17.36 -2.20
CA MET A 139 9.44 17.51 -1.65
C MET A 139 9.12 16.34 -0.72
N SER A 140 8.72 16.66 0.51
CA SER A 140 8.10 15.67 1.40
C SER A 140 6.72 15.25 0.89
N GLN A 141 6.16 14.17 1.41
CA GLN A 141 4.83 13.71 0.99
C GLN A 141 3.72 14.75 1.27
N ILE A 142 3.86 15.53 2.36
CA ILE A 142 2.94 16.62 2.69
C ILE A 142 3.00 17.72 1.62
N VAL A 143 4.22 18.10 1.19
CA VAL A 143 4.42 19.10 0.13
C VAL A 143 3.86 18.61 -1.20
N LYS A 144 4.10 17.34 -1.56
CA LYS A 144 3.51 16.72 -2.74
C LYS A 144 1.97 16.74 -2.68
N ALA A 145 1.38 16.41 -1.54
CA ALA A 145 -0.07 16.45 -1.36
C ALA A 145 -0.62 17.88 -1.53
N MET A 146 0.02 18.87 -0.92
CA MET A 146 -0.34 20.28 -1.07
C MET A 146 -0.38 20.68 -2.55
N PHE A 147 0.71 20.45 -3.29
CA PHE A 147 0.75 20.78 -4.72
C PHE A 147 -0.25 19.98 -5.54
N TYR A 148 -0.42 18.69 -5.24
CA TYR A 148 -1.39 17.85 -5.92
C TYR A 148 -2.78 18.45 -5.81
N PHE A 149 -3.26 18.75 -4.60
CA PHE A 149 -4.61 19.28 -4.41
C PHE A 149 -4.75 20.71 -4.94
N TYR A 150 -3.73 21.54 -4.78
CA TYR A 150 -3.73 22.91 -5.30
C TYR A 150 -3.83 22.93 -6.83
N LEU A 151 -3.05 22.10 -7.52
CA LEU A 151 -2.96 22.09 -8.98
C LEU A 151 -3.89 21.09 -9.67
N SER A 152 -4.60 20.24 -8.92
CA SER A 152 -5.60 19.31 -9.48
C SER A 152 -7.03 19.85 -9.48
N ARG A 153 -7.31 20.92 -8.71
CA ARG A 153 -8.61 21.63 -8.74
C ARG A 153 -8.75 22.51 -9.96
#